data_AF-A0A925DHL7-F1
#
_entry.id   AF-A0A925DHL7-F1
#
_cell.length_a   1.000
_cell.length_b   1.000
_cell.length_c   1.000
_cell.angle_alpha   90.00
_cell.angle_beta   90.00
_cell.angle_gamma   90.00
#
_symmetry.space_group_name_H-M   'P 1'
#
loop_
_entity.id
_entity.type
_entity.pdbx_description
1 polymer ?
#
loop_
_entity_poly.entity_id
_entity_poly.type
_entity_poly.pdbx_seq_one_letter_code
_entity_poly.pdbx_strand_id
1 'polypeptide(L)'
;MSHSDLPRNEGCALDLGWIAGLRVNRSAAERRAASLANRRTVKGAYQAAWLVRAIEVIDLTTLGGDDTPGRVERLCLKAMRPLRADLMAALGLSQLR
;
A
#
# COMPACT_ATOMS: atom_id res chain seq x y z
N MET A 1 -9.48 10.76 21.66
CA MET A 1 -10.39 11.45 20.72
C MET A 1 -10.81 10.42 19.69
N SER A 2 -12.11 10.18 19.54
CA SER A 2 -12.62 9.18 18.61
C SER A 2 -12.50 9.71 17.18
N HIS A 3 -12.06 8.90 16.22
CA HIS A 3 -11.98 9.32 14.81
C HIS A 3 -13.37 9.66 14.20
N SER A 4 -14.46 9.36 14.92
CA SER A 4 -15.85 9.62 14.55
C SER A 4 -16.26 11.10 14.61
N ASP A 5 -15.49 11.95 15.27
CA ASP A 5 -15.87 13.34 15.57
C ASP A 5 -15.46 14.34 14.46
N LEU A 6 -14.80 13.86 13.39
CA LEU A 6 -14.46 14.70 12.24
C LEU A 6 -15.65 14.75 11.27
N PRO A 7 -16.09 15.96 10.85
CA PRO A 7 -17.14 16.08 9.84
C PRO A 7 -16.67 15.41 8.54
N ARG A 8 -17.59 14.70 7.87
CA ARG A 8 -17.29 14.13 6.55
C ARG A 8 -17.05 15.27 5.55
N ASN A 9 -16.14 15.06 4.61
CA ASN A 9 -16.02 15.94 3.46
C ASN A 9 -17.36 16.01 2.73
N GLU A 10 -17.79 17.23 2.42
CA GLU A 10 -18.95 17.46 1.57
C GLU A 10 -18.66 16.96 0.15
N GLY A 11 -19.64 16.31 -0.47
CA GLY A 11 -19.52 15.89 -1.86
C GLY A 11 -19.58 17.09 -2.80
N CYS A 12 -18.83 17.04 -3.90
CA CYS A 12 -18.92 18.02 -4.99
C CYS A 12 -19.23 17.33 -6.33
N ALA A 13 -19.76 18.08 -7.28
CA ALA A 13 -19.91 17.60 -8.65
C ALA A 13 -18.52 17.35 -9.29
N LEU A 14 -18.41 16.30 -10.11
CA LEU A 14 -17.18 15.98 -10.82
C LEU A 14 -16.82 17.10 -11.81
N ASP A 15 -15.68 17.75 -11.60
CA ASP A 15 -15.09 18.70 -12.53
C ASP A 15 -13.89 18.07 -13.24
N LEU A 16 -14.06 17.70 -14.51
CA LEU A 16 -13.00 17.14 -15.33
C LEU A 16 -11.88 18.17 -15.63
N GLY A 17 -12.16 19.47 -15.49
CA GLY A 17 -11.17 20.54 -15.62
C GLY A 17 -10.05 20.43 -14.58
N TRP A 18 -10.36 19.93 -13.38
CA TRP A 18 -9.34 19.67 -12.35
C TRP A 18 -8.37 18.59 -12.82
N ILE A 19 -8.88 17.48 -13.35
CA ILE A 19 -8.06 16.37 -13.86
C ILE A 19 -7.27 16.83 -15.08
N ALA A 20 -7.92 17.49 -16.04
CA ALA A 20 -7.30 17.97 -17.27
C ALA A 20 -6.23 19.05 -17.01
N GLY A 21 -6.37 19.81 -15.92
CA GLY A 21 -5.42 20.83 -15.49
C GLY A 21 -4.19 20.29 -14.74
N LEU A 22 -4.22 19.03 -14.29
CA LEU A 22 -3.09 18.44 -13.58
C LEU A 22 -1.85 18.37 -14.49
N ARG A 23 -0.75 18.96 -14.02
CA ARG A 23 0.56 18.88 -14.69
C ARG A 23 1.52 18.09 -13.82
N VAL A 24 1.94 16.93 -14.29
CA VAL A 24 2.96 16.12 -13.63
C VAL A 24 4.31 16.39 -14.29
N ASN A 25 5.31 16.75 -13.49
CA ASN A 25 6.69 16.78 -13.97
C ASN A 25 7.24 15.36 -14.05
N ARG A 26 6.93 14.69 -15.16
CA ARG A 26 7.33 13.31 -15.43
C ARG A 26 8.83 13.10 -15.22
N SER A 27 9.66 13.98 -15.78
CA SER A 27 11.12 13.85 -15.69
C SER A 27 11.63 13.89 -14.24
N ALA A 28 11.06 14.75 -13.39
CA ALA A 28 11.43 14.83 -11.98
C ALA A 28 10.97 13.60 -11.20
N ALA A 29 9.75 13.11 -11.47
CA ALA A 29 9.23 11.90 -10.87
C ALA A 29 10.09 10.67 -11.23
N GLU A 30 10.41 10.50 -12.51
CA GLU A 30 11.26 9.41 -13.01
C GLU A 30 12.67 9.45 -12.39
N ARG A 31 13.33 10.62 -12.37
CA ARG A 31 14.65 10.76 -11.72
C ARG A 31 14.59 10.42 -10.23
N ARG A 32 13.54 10.87 -9.53
CA ARG A 32 13.38 10.57 -8.09
C ARG A 32 13.16 9.08 -7.85
N ALA A 33 12.31 8.43 -8.65
CA ALA A 33 12.08 6.99 -8.57
C ALA A 33 13.36 6.19 -8.85
N ALA A 34 14.10 6.52 -9.92
CA ALA A 34 15.36 5.87 -10.25
C ALA A 34 16.40 6.01 -9.13
N SER A 35 16.45 7.16 -8.45
CA SER A 35 17.37 7.37 -7.33
C SER A 35 17.11 6.44 -6.14
N LEU A 36 15.88 5.93 -5.96
CA LEU A 36 15.55 5.03 -4.85
C LEU A 36 16.23 3.68 -5.00
N ALA A 37 16.36 3.16 -6.22
CA ALA A 37 17.02 1.88 -6.50
C ALA A 37 18.54 1.92 -6.23
N ASN A 38 19.16 3.09 -6.38
CA ASN A 38 20.59 3.29 -6.16
C ASN A 38 20.96 3.54 -4.69
N ARG A 39 19.97 3.68 -3.79
CA ARG A 39 20.25 3.84 -2.36
C ARG A 39 20.73 2.52 -1.77
N ARG A 40 21.68 2.60 -0.84
CA ARG A 40 22.27 1.44 -0.16
C ARG A 40 21.16 0.53 0.39
N THR A 41 21.14 -0.70 -0.11
CA THR A 41 20.16 -1.71 0.30
C THR A 41 20.31 -2.04 1.78
N VAL A 42 19.17 -2.17 2.46
CA VAL A 42 19.08 -2.71 3.82
C VAL A 42 19.35 -4.21 3.76
N LYS A 43 20.28 -4.73 4.57
CA LYS A 43 20.74 -6.14 4.50
C LYS A 43 20.28 -6.97 5.70
N GLY A 44 20.20 -8.29 5.51
CA GLY A 44 20.00 -9.26 6.59
C GLY A 44 18.70 -9.03 7.37
N ALA A 45 18.80 -9.04 8.70
CA ALA A 45 17.64 -8.90 9.59
C ALA A 45 16.84 -7.60 9.34
N TYR A 46 17.54 -6.50 9.01
CA TYR A 46 16.86 -5.24 8.71
C TYR A 46 16.07 -5.27 7.40
N GLN A 47 16.50 -6.08 6.42
CA GLN A 47 15.76 -6.25 5.17
C GLN A 47 14.41 -6.93 5.46
N ALA A 48 14.43 -7.99 6.27
CA ALA A 48 13.21 -8.68 6.70
C ALA A 48 12.27 -7.75 7.47
N ALA A 49 12.80 -6.97 8.43
CA ALA A 49 12.02 -6.01 9.19
C ALA A 49 11.36 -4.93 8.30
N TRP A 50 12.06 -4.43 7.29
CA TRP A 50 11.50 -3.47 6.33
C TRP A 50 10.41 -4.07 5.46
N LEU A 51 10.58 -5.30 4.99
CA LEU A 51 9.55 -6.00 4.22
C LEU A 51 8.29 -6.26 5.06
N VAL A 52 8.45 -6.63 6.33
CA VAL A 52 7.34 -6.79 7.28
C VAL A 52 6.62 -5.46 7.49
N ARG A 53 7.36 -4.37 7.70
CA ARG A 53 6.75 -3.03 7.82
C ARG A 53 6.01 -2.62 6.55
N ALA A 54 6.55 -2.94 5.38
CA ALA A 54 5.90 -2.64 4.11
C ALA A 54 4.54 -3.34 3.98
N ILE A 55 4.43 -4.58 4.48
CA ILE A 55 3.16 -5.33 4.53
C ILE A 55 2.13 -4.64 5.43
N GLU A 56 2.52 -4.07 6.56
CA GLU A 56 1.60 -3.37 7.47
C GLU A 56 1.02 -2.06 6.89
N VAL A 57 1.69 -1.49 5.89
CA VAL A 57 1.32 -0.19 5.30
C VAL A 57 0.93 -0.28 3.82
N ILE A 58 0.87 -1.49 3.27
CA ILE A 58 0.47 -1.68 1.88
C ILE A 58 -1.04 -1.54 1.76
N ASP A 59 -1.47 -0.68 0.84
CA ASP A 59 -2.88 -0.58 0.51
C ASP A 59 -3.23 -1.68 -0.51
N LEU A 60 -4.11 -2.59 -0.11
CA LEU A 60 -4.61 -3.67 -0.97
C LEU A 60 -5.97 -3.25 -1.51
N THR A 61 -5.97 -2.42 -2.55
CA THR A 61 -7.20 -2.00 -3.23
C THR A 61 -7.44 -2.78 -4.53
N THR A 62 -8.70 -3.21 -4.72
CA THR A 62 -9.24 -3.74 -5.99
C THR A 62 -9.85 -2.59 -6.77
N LEU A 63 -9.05 -1.84 -7.54
CA LEU A 63 -9.56 -0.74 -8.38
C LEU A 63 -9.73 -1.16 -9.86
N GLY A 64 -9.73 -2.47 -10.15
CA GLY A 64 -9.90 -2.99 -11.50
C GLY A 64 -11.37 -3.15 -11.86
N GLY A 65 -11.80 -2.57 -12.99
CA GLY A 65 -13.15 -2.80 -13.52
C GLY A 65 -13.40 -4.26 -13.95
N ASP A 66 -12.34 -5.07 -14.06
CA ASP A 66 -12.36 -6.51 -14.36
C ASP A 66 -12.33 -7.40 -13.10
N ASP A 67 -12.41 -6.82 -11.90
CA ASP A 67 -12.39 -7.59 -10.67
C ASP A 67 -13.66 -8.46 -10.52
N THR A 68 -13.44 -9.72 -10.14
CA THR A 68 -14.52 -10.69 -9.90
C THR A 68 -14.67 -10.93 -8.39
N PRO A 69 -15.85 -11.37 -7.90
CA PRO A 69 -16.05 -11.68 -6.48
C PRO A 69 -14.97 -12.59 -5.89
N GLY A 70 -14.54 -13.62 -6.62
CA GLY A 70 -13.49 -14.53 -6.16
C GLY A 70 -12.08 -13.92 -6.13
N ARG A 71 -11.80 -12.90 -6.96
CA ARG A 71 -10.53 -12.15 -6.90
C ARG A 71 -10.50 -11.24 -5.68
N VAL A 72 -11.62 -10.56 -5.40
CA VAL A 72 -11.80 -9.73 -4.20
C VAL A 72 -11.66 -10.59 -2.94
N GLU A 73 -12.36 -11.72 -2.86
CA GLU A 73 -12.27 -12.65 -1.71
C GLU A 73 -10.83 -13.11 -1.46
N ARG A 74 -10.10 -13.49 -2.52
CA ARG A 74 -8.70 -13.89 -2.41
C ARG A 74 -7.80 -12.75 -1.96
N LEU A 75 -8.06 -11.51 -2.38
CA LEU A 75 -7.32 -10.36 -1.89
C LEU A 75 -7.57 -10.14 -0.40
N CYS A 76 -8.83 -10.20 0.04
CA CYS A 76 -9.19 -10.10 1.46
C CYS A 76 -8.49 -11.20 2.29
N LEU A 77 -8.44 -12.44 1.79
CA LEU A 77 -7.71 -13.52 2.45
C LEU A 77 -6.21 -13.24 2.58
N LYS A 78 -5.59 -12.64 1.55
CA LYS A 78 -4.18 -12.21 1.62
C LYS A 78 -3.99 -11.05 2.60
N ALA A 79 -4.94 -10.13 2.69
CA ALA A 79 -4.91 -9.06 3.68
C ALA A 79 -4.96 -9.62 5.11
N MET A 80 -5.82 -10.62 5.35
CA MET A 80 -5.95 -11.28 6.66
C MET A 80 -4.76 -12.18 7.02
N ARG A 81 -4.09 -12.75 6.01
CA ARG A 81 -2.96 -13.68 6.18
C ARG A 81 -1.82 -13.28 5.24
N PRO A 82 -1.17 -12.14 5.50
CA PRO A 82 -0.21 -11.58 4.55
C PRO A 82 1.14 -12.31 4.55
N LEU A 83 1.40 -13.11 5.59
CA LEU A 83 2.61 -13.89 5.73
C LEU A 83 2.28 -15.36 6.06
N ARG A 84 3.11 -16.29 5.54
CA ARG A 84 2.98 -17.70 5.90
C ARG A 84 3.37 -17.93 7.36
N ALA A 85 2.73 -18.92 7.99
CA ALA A 85 2.92 -19.23 9.40
C ALA A 85 4.37 -19.61 9.76
N ASP A 86 5.07 -20.33 8.89
CA ASP A 86 6.48 -20.70 9.08
C ASP A 86 7.41 -19.48 9.09
N LEU A 87 7.14 -18.49 8.22
CA LEU A 87 7.87 -17.23 8.20
C LEU A 87 7.57 -16.37 9.44
N MET A 88 6.31 -16.34 9.89
CA MET A 88 5.95 -15.64 11.14
C MET A 88 6.70 -16.25 12.34
N ALA A 89 6.80 -17.57 12.41
CA ALA A 89 7.56 -18.26 13.46
C ALA A 89 9.06 -17.96 13.36
N ALA A 90 9.65 -18.08 12.17
CA ALA A 90 11.07 -17.83 11.94
C ALA A 90 11.49 -16.38 12.24
N LEU A 91 10.58 -15.42 12.07
CA LEU A 91 10.80 -14.00 12.35
C LEU A 91 10.38 -13.57 13.76
N GLY A 92 9.79 -14.46 14.57
CA GLY A 92 9.30 -14.12 15.91
C GLY A 92 8.07 -13.21 15.93
N LEU A 93 7.26 -13.23 14.86
CA LEU A 93 6.13 -12.31 14.61
C LEU A 93 4.76 -12.95 14.89
N SER A 94 4.66 -13.81 15.91
CA SER A 94 3.44 -14.58 16.20
C SER A 94 2.19 -13.74 16.50
N GLN A 95 2.32 -12.42 16.66
CA GLN A 95 1.26 -11.47 16.98
C GLN A 95 1.01 -10.43 15.88
N LEU A 96 1.66 -10.52 14.72
CA LEU A 96 1.41 -9.61 13.59
C LEU A 96 -0.04 -9.83 13.12
N ARG A 97 -0.87 -8.80 13.25
CA ARG A 97 -2.29 -8.79 12.87
C ARG A 97 -2.48 -8.04 11.57
#